data_AF-A0A6A4WWU7-F1
#
_entry.id   AF-A0A6A4WWU7-F1
#
_cell.length_a   1.000
_cell.length_b   1.000
_cell.length_c   1.000
_cell.angle_alpha   90.00
_cell.angle_beta   90.00
_cell.angle_gamma   90.00
#
_symmetry.space_group_name_H-M   'P 1'
#
loop_
_entity.id
_entity.type
_entity.pdbx_description
1 polymer ?
#
loop_
_entity_poly.entity_id
_entity_poly.type
_entity_poly.pdbx_seq_one_letter_code
_entity_poly.pdbx_strand_id
1 'polypeptide(L)'
;MLRRRTRIEIPEFYVGSVLAVTVSDPQAPGKTSRFVGICILREGHGLRATMTLRNAIDQQGVEICYPLYNPTLQKIEVLRLEKRLDEDLRYLRDCPLEYSTFAFDMEPEHAADSGEVPVNPVKVPLRPRPWTWRWERAGMKGLIVPELREDFYERAKKVSEPWHKYDLMREYRRSVPVEDQREIYAEVHEHVQSLETDQRRVRRRRVFVAPKKTS
;
A
#
# COMPACT_ATOMS: atom_id res chain seq x y z
N MET A 1 16.23 6.82 5.02
CA MET A 1 15.08 6.65 4.09
C MET A 1 15.08 7.71 3.00
N LEU A 2 15.18 9.00 3.34
CA LEU A 2 15.16 10.12 2.40
C LEU A 2 16.12 9.95 1.21
N ARG A 3 17.40 9.63 1.49
CA ARG A 3 18.40 9.32 0.45
C ARG A 3 18.00 8.22 -0.56
N ARG A 4 17.13 7.28 -0.18
CA ARG A 4 16.63 6.25 -1.12
C ARG A 4 15.50 6.80 -1.98
N ARG A 5 14.63 7.64 -1.41
CA ARG A 5 13.53 8.34 -2.11
C ARG A 5 14.02 9.35 -3.14
N THR A 6 15.28 9.79 -3.08
CA THR A 6 15.90 10.59 -4.15
C THR A 6 16.21 9.77 -5.40
N ARG A 7 16.39 8.44 -5.25
CA ARG A 7 16.73 7.51 -6.33
C ARG A 7 15.53 6.78 -6.90
N ILE A 8 14.50 6.53 -6.09
CA ILE A 8 13.22 5.97 -6.53
C ILE A 8 12.08 6.83 -6.00
N GLU A 9 11.15 7.14 -6.88
CA GLU A 9 9.90 7.77 -6.49
C GLU A 9 9.02 6.74 -5.78
N ILE A 10 8.70 7.01 -4.51
CA ILE A 10 7.74 6.21 -3.74
C ILE A 10 6.47 7.07 -3.65
N PRO A 11 5.44 6.78 -4.46
CA PRO A 11 4.21 7.56 -4.47
C PRO A 11 3.40 7.35 -3.18
N GLU A 12 2.42 8.23 -2.96
CA GLU A 12 1.43 8.02 -1.93
C GLU A 12 0.44 6.92 -2.34
N PHE A 13 0.21 5.97 -1.45
CA PHE A 13 -0.79 4.92 -1.65
C PHE A 13 -1.29 4.38 -0.31
N TYR A 14 -2.45 3.73 -0.33
CA TYR A 14 -3.11 3.19 0.85
C TYR A 14 -3.43 1.71 0.68
N VAL A 15 -3.83 1.08 1.78
CA VAL A 15 -4.41 -0.26 1.72
C VAL A 15 -5.74 -0.16 0.97
N GLY A 16 -5.88 -0.97 -0.07
CA GLY A 16 -6.96 -0.87 -1.05
C GLY A 16 -6.55 -0.33 -2.41
N SER A 17 -5.43 0.42 -2.50
CA SER A 17 -4.96 0.97 -3.78
C SER A 17 -4.40 -0.14 -4.69
N VAL A 18 -4.57 0.00 -6.00
CA VAL A 18 -4.02 -0.92 -7.01
C VAL A 18 -2.68 -0.37 -7.49
N LEU A 19 -1.63 -1.18 -7.38
CA LEU A 19 -0.26 -0.80 -7.69
C LEU A 19 0.32 -1.71 -8.77
N ALA A 20 1.19 -1.13 -9.60
CA ALA A 20 2.11 -1.87 -10.45
C ALA A 20 3.53 -1.67 -9.93
N VAL A 21 4.20 -2.76 -9.55
CA VAL A 21 5.53 -2.74 -8.99
C VAL A 21 6.49 -3.43 -9.94
N THR A 22 7.55 -2.72 -10.33
CA THR A 22 8.62 -3.23 -11.18
C THR A 22 9.88 -3.46 -10.36
N VAL A 23 10.40 -4.69 -10.41
CA VAL A 23 11.60 -5.13 -9.69
C VAL A 23 12.63 -5.67 -10.68
N SER A 24 13.90 -5.47 -10.38
CA SER A 24 14.99 -6.14 -11.08
C SER A 24 15.07 -7.60 -10.66
N ASP A 25 14.88 -8.50 -11.62
CA ASP A 25 14.98 -9.95 -11.41
C ASP A 25 15.91 -10.54 -12.47
N PRO A 26 17.09 -11.05 -12.09
CA PRO A 26 18.04 -11.65 -13.03
C PRO A 26 17.49 -12.84 -13.83
N GLN A 27 16.48 -13.55 -13.30
CA GLN A 27 15.91 -14.75 -13.93
C GLN A 27 14.73 -14.42 -14.86
N ALA A 28 14.18 -13.21 -14.78
CA ALA A 28 13.06 -12.80 -15.62
C ALA A 28 13.51 -12.44 -17.04
N PRO A 29 12.66 -12.67 -18.06
CA PRO A 29 12.92 -12.19 -19.42
C PRO A 29 12.99 -10.65 -19.40
N GLY A 30 14.13 -10.09 -19.84
CA GLY A 30 14.38 -8.65 -19.76
C GLY A 30 14.99 -8.17 -18.44
N LYS A 31 15.35 -9.08 -17.52
CA LYS A 31 15.94 -8.81 -16.20
C LYS A 31 15.07 -7.97 -15.26
N THR A 32 13.79 -7.83 -15.59
CA THR A 32 12.79 -7.07 -14.85
C THR A 32 11.50 -7.87 -14.75
N SER A 33 10.84 -7.74 -13.61
CA SER A 33 9.54 -8.37 -13.34
C SER A 33 8.57 -7.29 -12.89
N ARG A 34 7.40 -7.23 -13.55
CA ARG A 34 6.31 -6.30 -13.23
C ARG A 34 5.16 -7.11 -12.64
N PHE A 35 4.68 -6.70 -11.48
CA PHE A 35 3.51 -7.31 -10.83
C PHE A 35 2.45 -6.23 -10.56
N VAL A 36 1.22 -6.50 -10.97
CA VAL A 36 0.06 -5.65 -10.71
C VAL A 36 -0.82 -6.32 -9.67
N GLY A 37 -1.29 -5.57 -8.68
CA GLY A 37 -2.22 -6.07 -7.69
C GLY A 37 -2.69 -5.03 -6.68
N ILE A 38 -3.69 -5.41 -5.88
CA ILE A 38 -4.19 -4.58 -4.78
C ILE A 38 -3.25 -4.68 -3.58
N CYS A 39 -2.94 -3.53 -2.96
CA CYS A 39 -2.21 -3.49 -1.70
C CYS A 39 -3.13 -3.94 -0.56
N ILE A 40 -2.88 -5.12 -0.01
CA ILE A 40 -3.70 -5.71 1.06
C ILE A 40 -3.20 -5.38 2.46
N LEU A 41 -1.91 -5.11 2.61
CA LEU A 41 -1.28 -4.85 3.90
C LEU A 41 -0.07 -3.94 3.72
N ARG A 42 0.08 -3.00 4.65
CA ARG A 42 1.29 -2.21 4.86
C ARG A 42 1.74 -2.42 6.28
N GLU A 43 2.97 -2.86 6.47
CA GLU A 43 3.49 -3.20 7.79
C GLU A 43 4.97 -2.82 7.92
N GLY A 44 5.48 -2.92 9.15
CA GLY A 44 6.84 -2.52 9.48
C GLY A 44 7.04 -1.00 9.57
N HIS A 45 8.22 -0.61 10.02
CA HIS A 45 8.62 0.77 10.23
C HIS A 45 10.03 1.02 9.70
N GLY A 46 10.35 2.28 9.42
CA GLY A 46 11.67 2.68 8.94
C GLY A 46 12.05 1.98 7.63
N LEU A 47 13.28 1.45 7.58
CA LEU A 47 13.80 0.72 6.42
C LEU A 47 13.13 -0.64 6.19
N ARG A 48 12.46 -1.18 7.22
CA ARG A 48 11.76 -2.47 7.17
C ARG A 48 10.28 -2.33 6.77
N ALA A 49 9.86 -1.15 6.32
CA ALA A 49 8.50 -0.97 5.83
C ALA A 49 8.26 -1.81 4.57
N THR A 50 7.20 -2.60 4.58
CA THR A 50 6.80 -3.50 3.50
C THR A 50 5.37 -3.21 3.03
N MET A 51 5.08 -3.63 1.81
CA MET A 51 3.73 -3.68 1.24
C MET A 51 3.48 -5.06 0.64
N THR A 52 2.30 -5.61 0.87
CA THR A 52 1.90 -6.88 0.26
C THR A 52 0.89 -6.62 -0.83
N LEU A 53 1.21 -7.01 -2.05
CA LEU A 53 0.31 -6.97 -3.20
C LEU A 53 -0.35 -8.32 -3.41
N ARG A 54 -1.62 -8.32 -3.74
CA ARG A 54 -2.40 -9.52 -4.11
C ARG A 54 -3.01 -9.34 -5.49
N ASN A 55 -2.93 -10.38 -6.32
CA ASN A 55 -3.70 -10.49 -7.56
C ASN A 55 -4.11 -11.94 -7.80
N ALA A 56 -5.15 -12.17 -8.59
CA ALA A 56 -5.50 -13.49 -9.09
C ALA A 56 -5.01 -13.61 -10.54
N ILE A 57 -4.07 -14.52 -10.78
CA ILE A 57 -3.53 -14.84 -12.11
C ILE A 57 -3.99 -16.25 -12.45
N ASP A 58 -4.61 -16.44 -13.60
CA ASP A 58 -5.10 -17.76 -14.04
C ASP A 58 -5.94 -18.48 -12.95
N GLN A 59 -6.82 -17.71 -12.30
CA GLN A 59 -7.66 -18.15 -11.18
C GLN A 59 -6.90 -18.63 -9.93
N GLN A 60 -5.61 -18.32 -9.82
CA GLN A 60 -4.79 -18.59 -8.66
C GLN A 60 -4.40 -17.29 -7.95
N GLY A 61 -4.67 -17.21 -6.66
CA GLY A 61 -4.26 -16.06 -5.83
C GLY A 61 -2.75 -16.05 -5.63
N VAL A 62 -2.10 -14.99 -6.10
CA VAL A 62 -0.66 -14.74 -5.92
C VAL A 62 -0.49 -13.52 -5.02
N GLU A 63 0.39 -13.64 -4.03
CA GLU A 63 0.77 -12.54 -3.14
C GLU A 63 2.27 -12.33 -3.18
N ILE A 64 2.70 -11.07 -3.30
CA ILE A 64 4.11 -10.70 -3.25
C ILE A 64 4.30 -9.59 -2.23
N CYS A 65 5.19 -9.83 -1.27
CA CYS A 65 5.61 -8.84 -0.28
C CYS A 65 6.86 -8.10 -0.76
N TYR A 66 6.73 -6.78 -0.93
CA TYR A 66 7.81 -5.90 -1.36
C TYR A 66 8.28 -5.01 -0.20
N PRO A 67 9.57 -5.07 0.18
CA PRO A 67 10.17 -4.04 1.03
C PRO A 67 10.30 -2.73 0.25
N LEU A 68 9.74 -1.64 0.78
CA LEU A 68 9.67 -0.34 0.10
C LEU A 68 11.04 0.24 -0.26
N TYR A 69 12.06 -0.08 0.54
CA TYR A 69 13.41 0.45 0.37
C TYR A 69 14.39 -0.56 -0.23
N ASN A 70 13.89 -1.67 -0.79
CA ASN A 70 14.73 -2.67 -1.44
C ASN A 70 15.53 -2.04 -2.62
N PRO A 71 16.83 -2.33 -2.79
CA PRO A 71 17.61 -1.90 -3.95
C PRO A 71 17.13 -2.49 -5.28
N THR A 72 16.51 -3.68 -5.29
CA THR A 72 16.01 -4.31 -6.53
C THR A 72 14.75 -3.64 -7.05
N LEU A 73 14.02 -2.90 -6.20
CA LEU A 73 12.83 -2.15 -6.57
C LEU A 73 13.20 -1.00 -7.50
N GLN A 74 12.64 -1.01 -8.71
CA GLN A 74 12.94 -0.01 -9.75
C GLN A 74 11.88 1.08 -9.83
N LYS A 75 10.59 0.71 -9.82
CA LYS A 75 9.48 1.65 -9.96
C LYS A 75 8.24 1.15 -9.22
N ILE A 76 7.51 2.06 -8.61
CA ILE A 76 6.16 1.85 -8.10
C ILE A 76 5.24 2.79 -8.85
N GLU A 77 4.24 2.25 -9.53
CA GLU A 77 3.19 3.01 -10.20
C GLU A 77 1.88 2.79 -9.45
N VAL A 78 1.15 3.87 -9.14
CA VAL A 78 -0.21 3.77 -8.60
C VAL A 78 -1.15 3.75 -9.80
N LEU A 79 -1.84 2.62 -10.00
CA LEU A 79 -2.82 2.49 -11.06
C LEU A 79 -4.18 3.01 -10.61
N ARG A 80 -4.58 2.71 -9.38
CA ARG A 80 -5.81 3.26 -8.79
C ARG A 80 -5.58 3.63 -7.34
N LEU A 81 -5.73 4.92 -7.04
CA LEU A 81 -5.61 5.43 -5.68
C LEU A 81 -6.98 5.36 -5.00
N GLU A 82 -7.15 4.37 -4.13
CA GLU A 82 -8.35 4.24 -3.29
C GLU A 82 -7.99 3.72 -1.88
N LYS A 83 -8.86 4.04 -0.92
CA LYS A 83 -8.88 3.45 0.43
C LYS A 83 -10.02 2.45 0.52
N ARG A 84 -9.86 1.42 1.35
CA ARG A 84 -10.96 0.55 1.78
C ARG A 84 -11.42 0.92 3.19
N LEU A 85 -12.50 0.31 3.64
CA LEU A 85 -13.04 0.52 4.99
C LEU A 85 -12.11 -0.01 6.10
N ASP A 86 -11.26 -0.98 5.75
CA ASP A 86 -10.31 -1.63 6.65
C ASP A 86 -8.86 -1.32 6.26
N GLU A 87 -7.98 -1.26 7.26
CA GLU A 87 -6.53 -1.07 7.07
C GLU A 87 -5.79 -2.37 6.71
N ASP A 88 -6.47 -3.52 6.76
CA ASP A 88 -5.93 -4.84 6.48
C ASP A 88 -6.94 -5.66 5.68
N LEU A 89 -6.55 -6.06 4.46
CA LEU A 89 -7.40 -6.80 3.53
C LEU A 89 -6.97 -8.26 3.36
N ARG A 90 -6.25 -8.83 4.35
CA ARG A 90 -5.89 -10.26 4.34
C ARG A 90 -7.11 -11.20 4.23
N TYR A 91 -8.31 -10.73 4.59
CA TYR A 91 -9.55 -11.48 4.39
C TYR A 91 -9.86 -11.78 2.92
N LEU A 92 -9.27 -11.05 1.96
CA LEU A 92 -9.41 -11.32 0.52
C LEU A 92 -8.88 -12.70 0.11
N ARG A 93 -8.09 -13.37 0.97
CA ARG A 93 -7.68 -14.77 0.81
C ARG A 93 -8.86 -15.75 0.85
N ASP A 94 -9.84 -15.45 1.70
CA ASP A 94 -11.03 -16.29 1.94
C ASP A 94 -12.28 -15.79 1.19
N CYS A 95 -12.14 -14.76 0.35
CA CYS A 95 -13.21 -14.16 -0.45
C CYS A 95 -13.22 -14.68 -1.90
N PRO A 96 -14.31 -14.48 -2.66
CA PRO A 96 -14.32 -14.73 -4.11
C PRO A 96 -13.17 -14.00 -4.82
N LEU A 97 -12.57 -14.65 -5.84
CA LEU A 97 -11.40 -14.10 -6.53
C LEU A 97 -11.71 -12.81 -7.28
N GLU A 98 -12.97 -12.58 -7.66
CA GLU A 98 -13.43 -11.38 -8.36
C GLU A 98 -12.97 -10.08 -7.69
N TYR A 99 -12.97 -10.04 -6.35
CA TYR A 99 -12.53 -8.87 -5.57
C TYR A 99 -11.01 -8.71 -5.46
N SER A 100 -10.24 -9.70 -5.91
CA SER A 100 -8.77 -9.71 -5.93
C SER A 100 -8.20 -9.75 -7.35
N THR A 101 -9.03 -9.78 -8.39
CA THR A 101 -8.60 -9.96 -9.77
C THR A 101 -8.44 -8.58 -10.43
N PHE A 102 -7.25 -8.28 -10.92
CA PHE A 102 -6.93 -7.03 -11.61
C PHE A 102 -6.16 -7.34 -12.90
N ALA A 103 -6.48 -6.61 -13.96
CA ALA A 103 -5.81 -6.73 -15.25
C ALA A 103 -4.34 -6.27 -15.15
N PHE A 104 -3.41 -7.00 -15.80
CA PHE A 104 -1.99 -6.67 -15.80
C PHE A 104 -1.64 -5.43 -16.61
N ASP A 105 -2.45 -5.16 -17.62
CA ASP A 105 -2.41 -4.04 -18.55
C ASP A 105 -3.35 -2.90 -18.15
N MET A 106 -3.82 -2.89 -16.90
CA MET A 106 -4.63 -1.81 -16.36
C MET A 106 -3.90 -0.45 -16.47
N GLU A 107 -4.54 0.51 -17.12
CA GLU A 107 -4.05 1.87 -17.24
C GLU A 107 -4.26 2.65 -15.92
N PRO A 108 -3.40 3.63 -15.59
CA PRO A 108 -3.59 4.46 -14.41
C PRO A 108 -4.88 5.30 -14.48
N GLU A 109 -5.78 5.07 -13.53
CA GLU A 109 -6.95 5.89 -13.27
C GLU A 109 -6.51 7.17 -12.54
N HIS A 110 -6.55 8.31 -13.23
CA HIS A 110 -6.29 9.61 -12.61
C HIS A 110 -7.48 10.02 -11.73
N ALA A 111 -7.25 10.13 -10.42
CA ALA A 111 -8.24 10.67 -9.50
C ALA A 111 -8.52 12.15 -9.83
N ALA A 112 -9.77 12.59 -9.65
CA ALA A 112 -10.12 14.00 -9.76
C ALA A 112 -9.37 14.83 -8.70
N ASP A 113 -8.99 16.06 -9.02
CA ASP A 113 -8.16 16.96 -8.19
C ASP A 113 -8.84 17.43 -6.88
N SER A 114 -9.83 16.72 -6.33
CA SER A 114 -10.53 17.08 -5.09
C SER A 114 -9.63 17.05 -3.85
N GLY A 115 -8.38 16.59 -3.97
CA GLY A 115 -7.38 16.54 -2.90
C GLY A 115 -7.61 15.43 -1.86
N GLU A 116 -8.85 14.96 -1.70
CA GLU A 116 -9.19 13.84 -0.82
C GLU A 116 -9.14 12.49 -1.55
N VAL A 117 -8.53 11.51 -0.89
CA VAL A 117 -8.43 10.13 -1.42
C VAL A 117 -9.78 9.42 -1.29
N PRO A 118 -10.36 8.89 -2.38
CA PRO A 118 -11.66 8.25 -2.34
C PRO A 118 -11.65 6.97 -1.49
N VAL A 119 -12.68 6.81 -0.66
CA VAL A 119 -12.89 5.60 0.16
C VAL A 119 -13.94 4.73 -0.51
N ASN A 120 -13.55 3.53 -0.92
CA ASN A 120 -14.42 2.55 -1.53
C ASN A 120 -15.22 1.78 -0.44
N PRO A 121 -16.56 1.93 -0.39
CA PRO A 121 -17.38 1.32 0.66
C PRO A 121 -17.80 -0.14 0.37
N VAL A 122 -17.30 -0.74 -0.72
CA VAL A 122 -17.66 -2.11 -1.12
C VAL A 122 -17.34 -3.09 0.02
N LYS A 123 -18.35 -3.89 0.37
CA LYS A 123 -18.24 -4.98 1.33
C LYS A 123 -18.14 -6.31 0.58
N VAL A 124 -17.21 -7.15 1.00
CA VAL A 124 -16.86 -8.40 0.31
C VAL A 124 -17.43 -9.60 1.09
N PRO A 125 -18.15 -10.53 0.46
CA PRO A 125 -18.61 -11.75 1.12
C PRO A 125 -17.49 -12.77 1.30
N LEU A 126 -17.43 -13.43 2.46
CA LEU A 126 -16.57 -14.61 2.64
C LEU A 126 -17.15 -15.81 1.90
N ARG A 127 -16.26 -16.70 1.44
CA ARG A 127 -16.65 -18.04 0.99
C ARG A 127 -17.19 -18.88 2.15
N PRO A 128 -17.84 -20.03 1.88
CA PRO A 128 -18.07 -21.04 2.90
C PRO A 128 -16.75 -21.47 3.57
N ARG A 129 -16.84 -21.90 4.83
CA ARG A 129 -15.71 -22.38 5.62
C ARG A 129 -15.09 -23.66 5.01
N PRO A 130 -13.81 -23.99 5.29
CA PRO A 130 -12.88 -23.35 6.25
C PRO A 130 -12.21 -22.07 5.74
N TRP A 131 -11.87 -21.17 6.66
CA TRP A 131 -11.14 -19.92 6.42
C TRP A 131 -9.74 -19.96 7.00
N THR A 132 -8.85 -19.12 6.48
CA THR A 132 -7.47 -18.96 7.00
C THR A 132 -7.42 -18.34 8.40
N TRP A 133 -8.36 -17.46 8.73
CA TRP A 133 -8.45 -16.80 10.03
C TRP A 133 -9.89 -16.76 10.54
N ARG A 134 -10.03 -16.54 11.86
CA ARG A 134 -11.32 -16.33 12.53
C ARG A 134 -11.81 -14.89 12.32
N TRP A 135 -12.17 -14.59 11.08
CA TRP A 135 -12.59 -13.25 10.67
C TRP A 135 -13.83 -12.75 11.40
N GLU A 136 -14.68 -13.65 11.91
CA GLU A 136 -15.85 -13.32 12.71
C GLU A 136 -15.51 -12.55 13.99
N ARG A 137 -14.24 -12.62 14.44
CA ARG A 137 -13.75 -11.97 15.65
C ARG A 137 -13.01 -10.65 15.39
N ALA A 138 -12.62 -10.42 14.14
CA ALA A 138 -11.73 -9.32 13.78
C ALA A 138 -12.43 -7.95 13.74
N GLY A 139 -13.77 -7.93 13.67
CA GLY A 139 -14.54 -6.68 13.64
C GLY A 139 -14.34 -5.87 12.36
N MET A 140 -14.06 -6.55 11.23
CA MET A 140 -13.83 -5.90 9.93
C MET A 140 -15.11 -5.25 9.40
N LYS A 141 -15.00 -4.04 8.86
CA LYS A 141 -16.12 -3.25 8.33
C LYS A 141 -16.44 -3.57 6.88
N GLY A 142 -15.43 -3.93 6.09
CA GLY A 142 -15.52 -4.27 4.68
C GLY A 142 -15.84 -5.73 4.41
N LEU A 143 -16.15 -6.53 5.44
CA LEU A 143 -16.39 -7.96 5.34
C LEU A 143 -17.84 -8.32 5.62
N ILE A 144 -18.44 -9.14 4.76
CA ILE A 144 -19.75 -9.76 4.99
C ILE A 144 -19.47 -11.19 5.45
N VAL A 145 -19.67 -11.44 6.74
CA VAL A 145 -19.54 -12.77 7.34
C VAL A 145 -20.86 -13.52 7.13
N PRO A 146 -20.83 -14.75 6.58
CA PRO A 146 -22.01 -15.61 6.49
C PRO A 146 -22.64 -15.83 7.85
N GLU A 147 -23.93 -16.14 7.89
CA GLU A 147 -24.61 -16.49 9.14
C GLU A 147 -23.96 -17.75 9.73
N LEU A 148 -23.54 -17.64 11.00
CA LEU A 148 -22.88 -18.70 11.74
C LEU A 148 -23.83 -19.27 12.79
N ARG A 149 -23.54 -20.48 13.24
CA ARG A 149 -24.21 -21.04 14.42
C ARG A 149 -23.93 -20.17 15.66
N GLU A 150 -24.91 -20.07 16.55
CA GLU A 150 -24.86 -19.25 17.77
C GLU A 150 -23.60 -19.47 18.62
N ASP A 151 -23.11 -20.71 18.68
CA ASP A 151 -21.91 -21.08 19.43
C ASP A 151 -20.65 -20.33 18.98
N PHE A 152 -20.57 -19.89 17.71
CA PHE A 152 -19.49 -19.06 17.23
C PHE A 152 -19.53 -17.65 17.79
N TYR A 153 -20.73 -17.04 17.86
CA TYR A 153 -20.91 -15.71 18.44
C TYR A 153 -20.63 -15.71 19.94
N GLU A 154 -21.09 -16.74 20.68
CA GLU A 154 -20.78 -16.90 22.09
C GLU A 154 -19.26 -17.00 22.34
N ARG A 155 -18.54 -17.80 21.54
CA ARG A 155 -17.08 -17.92 21.64
C ARG A 155 -16.36 -16.63 21.26
N ALA A 156 -16.86 -15.89 20.28
CA ALA A 156 -16.29 -14.59 19.89
C ALA A 156 -16.45 -13.57 21.03
N LYS A 157 -17.64 -13.50 21.64
CA LYS A 157 -17.94 -12.62 22.77
C LYS A 157 -17.02 -12.89 23.97
N LYS A 158 -16.73 -14.16 24.27
CA LYS A 158 -15.81 -14.56 25.36
C LYS A 158 -14.37 -14.06 25.19
N VAL A 159 -13.92 -13.89 23.95
CA VAL A 159 -12.55 -13.44 23.63
C VAL A 159 -12.51 -11.95 23.29
N SER A 160 -13.66 -11.30 23.14
CA SER A 160 -13.71 -9.88 22.81
C SER A 160 -13.10 -9.03 23.93
N GLU A 161 -12.43 -7.95 23.54
CA GLU A 161 -11.75 -7.03 24.45
C GLU A 161 -12.33 -5.60 24.28
N PRO A 162 -13.56 -5.34 24.77
CA PRO A 162 -14.21 -4.04 24.54
C PRO A 162 -13.46 -2.85 25.16
N TRP A 163 -12.66 -3.10 26.21
CA TRP A 163 -11.88 -2.07 26.90
C TRP A 163 -10.81 -1.44 26.01
N HIS A 164 -10.38 -2.10 24.93
CA HIS A 164 -9.40 -1.56 24.00
C HIS A 164 -9.83 -0.26 23.30
N LYS A 165 -11.14 0.00 23.19
CA LYS A 165 -11.66 1.29 22.69
C LYS A 165 -11.32 2.47 23.61
N TYR A 166 -11.08 2.20 24.89
CA TYR A 166 -10.85 3.21 25.92
C TYR A 166 -9.39 3.25 26.40
N ASP A 167 -8.49 2.49 25.76
CA ASP A 167 -7.09 2.40 26.14
C ASP A 167 -6.25 3.51 25.48
N LEU A 168 -6.13 4.64 26.18
CA LEU A 168 -5.35 5.81 25.73
C LEU A 168 -3.86 5.49 25.53
N MET A 169 -3.29 4.58 26.34
CA MET A 169 -1.88 4.21 26.23
C MET A 169 -1.63 3.39 24.96
N ARG A 170 -2.60 2.57 24.56
CA ARG A 170 -2.54 1.87 23.27
C ARG A 170 -2.61 2.83 22.09
N GLU A 171 -3.45 3.86 22.15
CA GLU A 171 -3.52 4.91 21.13
C GLU A 171 -2.20 5.67 21.04
N TYR A 172 -1.63 6.07 22.18
CA TYR A 172 -0.34 6.76 22.26
C TYR A 172 0.81 5.95 21.66
N ARG A 173 0.84 4.63 21.89
CA ARG A 173 1.86 3.75 21.28
C ARG A 173 1.67 3.56 19.78
N ARG A 174 0.48 3.84 19.24
CA ARG A 174 0.15 3.68 17.81
C ARG A 174 0.48 4.92 17.01
N SER A 175 0.28 6.11 17.58
CA SER A 175 0.56 7.38 16.94
C SER A 175 1.92 7.94 17.36
N VAL A 176 2.53 8.73 16.48
CA VAL A 176 3.69 9.54 16.84
C VAL A 176 3.19 10.82 17.51
N PRO A 177 3.76 11.27 18.65
CA PRO A 177 3.40 12.55 19.29
C PRO A 177 3.46 13.73 18.32
N VAL A 178 2.66 14.76 18.57
CA VAL A 178 2.54 15.91 17.64
C VAL A 178 3.86 16.68 17.52
N GLU A 179 4.62 16.75 18.61
CA GLU A 179 5.94 17.37 18.67
C GLU A 179 6.91 16.66 17.71
N ASP A 180 7.06 15.35 17.87
CA ASP A 180 7.90 14.51 17.00
C ASP A 180 7.43 14.55 15.54
N GLN A 181 6.12 14.58 15.30
CA GLN A 181 5.56 14.72 13.95
C GLN A 181 6.05 16.02 13.29
N ARG A 182 6.03 17.16 14.01
CA ARG A 182 6.45 18.45 13.47
C ARG A 182 7.93 18.44 13.08
N GLU A 183 8.78 17.85 13.91
CA GLU A 183 10.20 17.70 13.61
C GLU A 183 10.43 16.85 12.36
N ILE A 184 9.75 15.69 12.27
CA ILE A 184 9.84 14.82 11.09
C ILE A 184 9.34 15.53 9.83
N TYR A 185 8.20 16.24 9.91
CA TYR A 185 7.66 16.98 8.76
C TYR A 185 8.59 18.10 8.32
N ALA A 186 9.25 18.80 9.25
CA ALA A 186 10.24 19.82 8.93
C ALA A 186 11.43 19.22 8.17
N GLU A 187 12.01 18.11 8.65
CA GLU A 187 13.11 17.41 7.98
C GLU A 187 12.72 16.94 6.56
N VAL A 188 11.54 16.34 6.43
CA VAL A 188 11.03 15.88 5.13
C VAL A 188 10.80 17.06 4.19
N HIS A 189 10.23 18.16 4.68
CA HIS A 189 9.94 19.34 3.88
C HIS A 189 11.22 20.01 3.37
N GLU A 190 12.22 20.20 4.24
CA GLU A 190 13.55 20.71 3.87
C GLU A 190 14.18 19.82 2.79
N HIS A 191 14.10 18.50 2.95
CA HIS A 191 14.60 17.57 1.97
C HIS A 191 13.90 17.69 0.62
N VAL A 192 12.57 17.75 0.59
CA VAL A 192 11.79 17.93 -0.65
C VAL A 192 12.16 19.24 -1.34
N GLN A 193 12.24 20.35 -0.58
CA GLN A 193 12.68 21.64 -1.14
C GLN A 193 14.08 21.54 -1.75
N SER A 194 15.03 20.87 -1.07
CA SER A 194 16.39 20.66 -1.58
C SER A 194 16.36 19.93 -2.93
N LEU A 195 15.57 18.86 -3.04
CA LEU A 195 15.42 18.09 -4.28
C LEU A 195 14.81 18.92 -5.40
N GLU A 196 13.77 19.70 -5.11
CA GLU A 196 13.15 20.58 -6.10
C GLU A 196 14.14 21.63 -6.62
N THR A 197 14.95 22.23 -5.74
CA THR A 197 15.96 23.21 -6.14
C THR A 197 17.05 22.58 -7.01
N ASP A 198 17.50 21.38 -6.67
CA ASP A 198 18.49 20.63 -7.45
C ASP A 198 17.93 20.22 -8.81
N GLN A 199 16.70 19.73 -8.87
CA GLN A 199 16.01 19.44 -10.12
C GLN A 199 15.88 20.70 -11.00
N ARG A 200 15.51 21.85 -10.42
CA ARG A 200 15.45 23.14 -11.14
C ARG A 200 16.83 23.55 -11.67
N ARG A 201 17.90 23.40 -10.88
CA ARG A 201 19.29 23.68 -11.30
C ARG A 201 19.73 22.78 -12.46
N VAL A 202 19.45 21.49 -12.39
CA VAL A 202 19.77 20.52 -13.45
C VAL A 202 18.99 20.84 -14.74
N ARG A 203 17.69 21.13 -14.64
CA ARG A 203 16.87 21.56 -15.79
C ARG A 203 17.45 22.81 -16.46
N ARG A 204 17.81 23.84 -15.69
CA ARG A 204 18.45 25.06 -16.23
C ARG A 204 19.78 24.77 -16.93
N ARG A 205 20.64 23.92 -16.37
CA ARG A 205 21.91 23.50 -17.01
C ARG A 205 21.69 22.74 -18.32
N ARG A 206 20.67 21.87 -18.40
CA ARG A 206 20.34 21.14 -19.65
C ARG A 206 19.83 22.04 -20.76
N VAL A 207 19.16 23.15 -20.43
CA VAL A 207 18.73 24.15 -21.42
C VAL A 207 19.93 24.95 -21.94
N PHE A 208 20.95 25.15 -21.10
CA PHE A 208 22.18 25.87 -21.45
C PHE A 208 23.27 24.91 -21.96
N VAL A 209 23.05 24.28 -23.12
CA VAL A 209 24.14 23.56 -23.82
C VAL A 209 24.89 24.58 -24.66
N ALA A 210 26.14 24.88 -24.28
CA ALA A 210 27.00 25.77 -25.04
C ALA A 210 27.21 25.22 -26.48
N PRO A 211 27.17 26.06 -27.53
CA PRO A 211 27.37 25.61 -28.89
C PRO A 211 28.73 24.93 -29.02
N LYS A 212 28.75 23.71 -29.59
CA LYS A 212 30.01 23.04 -29.93
C LYS A 212 30.72 23.88 -30.98
N LYS A 213 31.96 24.30 -30.70
CA LYS A 213 32.81 24.94 -31.70
C LYS A 213 33.04 23.94 -32.84
N THR A 214 32.49 24.21 -34.00
CA THR A 214 32.82 23.51 -35.24
C THR A 214 34.25 23.92 -35.62
N SER A 215 35.17 22.95 -35.66
CA SER A 215 36.50 23.11 -36.24
C SER A 215 36.44 23.06 -37.75
#